data_AF-A0A2D6M902-F1
#
_entry.id   AF-A0A2D6M902-F1
#
_cell.length_a   1.000
_cell.length_b   1.000
_cell.length_c   1.000
_cell.angle_alpha   90.00
_cell.angle_beta   90.00
_cell.angle_gamma   90.00
#
_symmetry.space_group_name_H-M   'P 1'
#
loop_
_entity.id
_entity.type
_entity.pdbx_description
1 polymer ?
#
loop_
_entity_poly.entity_id
_entity_poly.type
_entity_poly.pdbx_seq_one_letter_code
_entity_poly.pdbx_strand_id
1 'polypeptide(L)'
;MIVSQELSYDVVLEARKEDVDYYFSLLKRKGWFDFVLPEWREEGVRIDRELNYPKTIQVDSIKCENTLNILGQLKGFEKWN
;
A
#
# COMPACT_ATOMS: atom_id res chain seq x y z
N MET A 1 -12.44 8.97 -1.81
CA MET A 1 -11.28 8.32 -1.18
C MET A 1 -10.55 9.36 -0.35
N ILE A 2 -10.31 9.14 0.94
CA ILE A 2 -9.50 10.08 1.73
C ILE A 2 -8.08 10.22 1.15
N VAL A 3 -7.46 9.13 0.67
CA VAL A 3 -6.10 9.22 0.13
C VAL A 3 -6.04 9.80 -1.30
N SER A 4 -6.77 9.29 -2.28
CA SER A 4 -6.73 9.87 -3.64
C SER A 4 -7.54 11.16 -3.81
N GLN A 5 -8.59 11.40 -2.99
CA GLN A 5 -9.35 12.67 -3.04
C GLN A 5 -8.88 13.72 -2.02
N GLU A 6 -8.33 13.35 -0.85
CA GLU A 6 -7.75 14.36 0.09
C GLU A 6 -6.23 14.47 0.00
N LEU A 7 -5.50 13.38 -0.30
CA LEU A 7 -4.02 13.39 -0.29
C LEU A 7 -3.38 13.35 -1.68
N SER A 8 -4.19 13.24 -2.75
CA SER A 8 -3.75 13.20 -4.15
C SER A 8 -2.62 12.20 -4.44
N TYR A 9 -2.56 11.10 -3.68
CA TYR A 9 -1.59 10.03 -3.90
C TYR A 9 -2.22 8.87 -4.66
N ASP A 10 -1.51 8.38 -5.68
CA ASP A 10 -1.74 7.06 -6.25
C ASP A 10 -1.15 6.01 -5.29
N VAL A 11 -2.00 5.14 -4.73
CA VAL A 11 -1.55 4.10 -3.80
C VAL A 11 -1.48 2.76 -4.50
N VAL A 12 -0.28 2.17 -4.51
CA VAL A 12 0.00 0.82 -4.98
C VAL A 12 0.14 -0.12 -3.79
N LEU A 13 -0.56 -1.25 -3.82
CA LEU A 13 -0.41 -2.31 -2.83
C LEU A 13 0.41 -3.47 -3.39
N GLU A 14 1.48 -3.82 -2.68
CA GLU A 14 2.21 -5.07 -2.83
C GLU A 14 1.83 -6.03 -1.69
N ALA A 15 1.35 -7.22 -2.03
CA ALA A 15 0.93 -8.25 -1.08
C ALA A 15 1.19 -9.62 -1.69
N ARG A 16 1.50 -10.67 -0.91
CA ARG A 16 1.81 -12.03 -1.43
C ARG A 16 0.78 -12.53 -2.44
N LYS A 17 1.21 -13.36 -3.39
CA LYS A 17 0.37 -13.85 -4.50
C LYS A 17 -0.92 -14.49 -4.00
N GLU A 18 -0.83 -15.28 -2.93
CA GLU A 18 -1.98 -15.93 -2.32
C GLU A 18 -2.99 -14.95 -1.70
N ASP A 19 -2.53 -13.76 -1.30
CA ASP A 19 -3.30 -12.78 -0.54
C ASP A 19 -3.84 -11.63 -1.42
N VAL A 20 -3.41 -11.53 -2.69
CA VAL A 20 -3.79 -10.46 -3.63
C VAL A 20 -5.30 -10.31 -3.75
N ASP A 21 -6.02 -11.39 -4.00
CA ASP A 21 -7.48 -11.35 -4.23
C ASP A 21 -8.25 -10.95 -2.96
N TYR A 22 -7.77 -11.42 -1.80
CA TYR A 22 -8.33 -11.06 -0.50
C TYR A 22 -8.20 -9.57 -0.27
N TYR A 23 -6.97 -9.05 -0.40
CA TYR A 23 -6.70 -7.64 -0.19
C TYR A 23 -7.41 -6.78 -1.22
N PHE A 24 -7.36 -7.11 -2.51
CA PHE A 24 -8.10 -6.39 -3.55
C PHE A 24 -9.59 -6.28 -3.20
N SER A 25 -10.23 -7.39 -2.84
CA SER A 25 -11.66 -7.43 -2.52
C SER A 25 -12.01 -6.66 -1.24
N LEU A 26 -11.20 -6.79 -0.19
CA LEU A 26 -11.39 -6.09 1.08
C LEU A 26 -11.25 -4.58 0.89
N LEU A 27 -10.25 -4.18 0.13
CA LEU A 27 -9.75 -2.83 0.11
C LEU A 27 -10.39 -1.96 -0.98
N LYS A 28 -10.74 -2.56 -2.13
CA LYS A 28 -11.52 -1.89 -3.18
C LYS A 28 -12.89 -1.47 -2.66
N ARG A 29 -13.55 -2.33 -1.87
CA ARG A 29 -14.84 -2.02 -1.22
C ARG A 29 -14.76 -0.83 -0.27
N LYS A 30 -13.59 -0.59 0.32
CA LYS A 30 -13.35 0.51 1.25
C LYS A 30 -12.82 1.78 0.57
N GLY A 31 -12.49 1.70 -0.72
CA GLY A 31 -11.99 2.82 -1.51
C GLY A 31 -10.66 3.34 -0.98
N TRP A 32 -9.72 2.45 -0.67
CA TRP A 32 -8.45 2.78 0.02
C TRP A 32 -7.19 2.72 -0.87
N PHE A 33 -7.28 2.21 -2.11
CA PHE A 33 -6.11 2.04 -3.02
C PHE A 33 -6.57 2.12 -4.48
N ASP A 34 -5.64 2.50 -5.35
CA ASP A 34 -5.89 2.69 -6.79
C ASP A 34 -5.48 1.45 -7.60
N PHE A 35 -4.36 0.79 -7.22
CA PHE A 35 -3.83 -0.38 -7.93
C PHE A 35 -3.31 -1.47 -7.00
N VAL A 36 -3.47 -2.73 -7.40
CA VAL A 36 -2.76 -3.88 -6.84
C VAL A 36 -1.90 -4.46 -7.96
N LEU A 37 -0.57 -4.34 -7.85
CA LEU A 37 0.33 -4.74 -8.92
C LEU A 37 0.57 -6.25 -8.92
N PRO A 38 0.55 -6.92 -10.08
CA PRO A 38 0.88 -8.33 -10.23
C PRO A 38 2.36 -8.53 -10.61
N GLU A 39 3.31 -7.81 -10.00
CA GLU A 39 4.74 -7.88 -10.36
C GLU A 39 5.41 -9.25 -10.06
N TRP A 40 4.63 -10.30 -9.76
CA TRP A 40 5.04 -11.73 -9.73
C TRP A 40 5.71 -12.26 -11.00
N ARG A 41 5.81 -11.43 -12.04
CA ARG A 41 6.22 -11.80 -13.39
C ARG A 41 7.66 -11.42 -13.71
N GLU A 42 8.48 -11.10 -12.72
CA GLU A 42 9.93 -11.15 -12.87
C GLU A 42 10.46 -12.54 -12.50
N GLU A 43 11.26 -13.14 -13.37
CA GLU A 43 12.08 -14.31 -13.00
C GLU A 43 13.16 -13.85 -12.01
N GLY A 44 12.82 -13.84 -10.72
CA GLY A 44 13.77 -13.48 -9.66
C GLY A 44 13.11 -13.18 -8.32
N VAL A 45 13.92 -13.17 -7.26
CA VAL A 45 13.55 -12.68 -5.92
C VAL A 45 14.10 -11.28 -5.78
N ARG A 46 13.25 -10.26 -5.71
CA ARG A 46 13.67 -8.90 -5.34
C ARG A 46 13.82 -8.83 -3.83
N ILE A 47 15.04 -8.54 -3.36
CA ILE A 47 15.34 -8.32 -1.95
C ILE A 47 15.67 -6.83 -1.80
N ASP A 48 14.70 -6.04 -1.34
CA ASP A 48 14.97 -4.66 -0.95
C ASP A 48 15.64 -4.64 0.43
N ARG A 49 16.97 -4.64 0.45
CA ARG A 49 17.77 -4.54 1.69
C ARG A 49 17.96 -3.11 2.18
N GLU A 50 17.65 -2.14 1.34
CA GLU A 50 18.06 -0.74 1.54
C GLU A 50 16.87 0.24 1.61
N LEU A 51 15.62 -0.25 1.60
CA LEU A 51 14.41 0.59 1.57
C LEU A 51 14.49 1.61 0.43
N ASN A 52 14.73 1.11 -0.78
CA ASN A 52 14.97 1.95 -1.97
C ASN A 52 13.80 2.89 -2.31
N TYR A 53 12.65 2.68 -1.70
CA TYR A 53 11.46 3.50 -1.85
C TYR A 53 11.26 4.40 -0.62
N PRO A 54 11.62 5.69 -0.70
CA PRO A 54 11.69 6.60 0.46
C PRO A 54 10.32 6.93 1.10
N LYS A 55 9.21 6.54 0.47
CA LYS A 55 7.83 6.76 0.96
C LYS A 55 7.09 5.44 1.17
N THR A 56 7.75 4.47 1.78
CA THR A 56 7.19 3.13 2.05
C THR A 56 6.74 3.02 3.50
N ILE A 57 5.53 2.47 3.70
CA ILE A 57 5.02 2.09 5.02
C ILE A 57 5.06 0.57 5.10
N GLN A 58 5.85 0.03 6.01
CA GLN A 58 5.92 -1.41 6.26
C GLN A 58 5.05 -1.79 7.45
N VAL A 59 4.18 -2.77 7.24
CA VAL A 59 3.34 -3.38 8.29
C VAL A 59 3.26 -4.89 8.07
N ASP A 60 3.19 -5.66 9.15
CA ASP A 60 3.11 -7.13 9.06
C ASP A 60 1.86 -7.62 8.31
N SER A 61 0.76 -6.86 8.41
CA SER A 61 -0.51 -7.15 7.72
C SER A 61 -1.41 -5.93 7.71
N ILE A 62 -2.22 -5.75 6.67
CA ILE A 62 -3.25 -4.71 6.63
C ILE A 62 -4.51 -5.26 7.29
N LYS A 63 -4.95 -4.60 8.37
CA LYS A 63 -6.15 -4.96 9.13
C LYS A 63 -7.01 -3.74 9.42
N CYS A 64 -8.25 -3.94 9.86
CA CYS A 64 -9.15 -2.82 10.19
C CYS A 64 -8.57 -1.97 11.33
N GLU A 65 -7.93 -2.61 12.30
CA GLU A 65 -7.41 -2.00 13.53
C GLU A 65 -6.23 -1.06 13.25
N ASN A 66 -5.39 -1.37 12.26
CA ASN A 66 -4.21 -0.57 11.93
C ASN A 66 -4.41 0.38 10.76
N THR A 67 -5.60 0.40 10.14
CA THR A 67 -5.89 1.27 8.99
C THR A 67 -5.67 2.75 9.33
N LEU A 68 -6.20 3.23 10.45
CA LEU A 68 -6.08 4.64 10.82
C LEU A 68 -4.62 5.05 11.05
N ASN A 69 -3.80 4.13 11.55
CA ASN A 69 -2.37 4.33 11.72
C ASN A 69 -1.68 4.48 10.35
N ILE A 70 -1.94 3.55 9.41
CA ILE A 70 -1.41 3.59 8.04
C ILE A 70 -1.81 4.91 7.36
N LEU A 71 -3.07 5.33 7.49
CA LEU A 71 -3.55 6.62 6.96
C LEU A 71 -2.82 7.81 7.58
N GLY A 72 -2.57 7.78 8.89
CA GLY A 72 -1.80 8.83 9.58
C GLY A 72 -0.37 8.94 9.07
N GLN A 73 0.29 7.80 8.81
CA GLN A 73 1.63 7.77 8.22
C GLN A 73 1.64 8.32 6.78
N LEU A 74 0.64 7.96 5.96
CA LEU A 74 0.47 8.51 4.61
C LEU A 74 0.30 10.04 4.63
N LYS A 75 -0.52 10.57 5.55
CA LYS A 75 -0.69 12.02 5.76
C LYS A 75 0.61 12.71 6.19
N GLY A 76 1.50 12.00 6.88
CA GLY A 76 2.82 12.50 7.24
C GLY A 76 3.70 12.80 6.03
N PHE A 77 3.54 12.05 4.92
CA PHE A 77 4.34 12.26 3.71
C PHE A 77 4.00 13.55 2.94
N GLU A 78 2.79 14.10 3.07
CA GLU A 78 2.45 15.40 2.46
C GLU A 78 3.25 16.55 3.08
N LYS A 79 3.53 16.49 4.39
CA LYS A 79 4.26 17.53 5.12
C LYS A 79 5.76 17.55 4.84
N TRP A 80 6.26 16.59 4.07
CA TRP A 80 7.68 16.48 3.71
C TRP A 80 8.05 17.26 2.44
N ASN A 81 7.04 17.76 1.71
CA ASN A 81 7.18 18.72 0.61
C ASN A 81 7.08 20.16 1.13
#